data_AF-A0A539DM75-F1
#
_entry.id   AF-A0A539DM75-F1
#
_cell.length_a   1.000
_cell.length_b   1.000
_cell.length_c   1.000
_cell.angle_alpha   90.00
_cell.angle_beta   90.00
_cell.angle_gamma   90.00
#
_symmetry.space_group_name_H-M   'P 1'
#
loop_
_entity.id
_entity.type
_entity.pdbx_description
1 polymer ?
#
loop_
_entity_poly.entity_id
_entity_poly.type
_entity_poly.pdbx_seq_one_letter_code
_entity_poly.pdbx_strand_id
1 'polypeptide(L)'
;MIALMLAVASASATFGFLVSYAWTGRLHRRARERATQEIAARVHDVRQPIQAIELYASAISRRIETEDAREIVARLHLAVADLHARLSDLAQGVSTPPAREGGRAVKAST
;
A
#
# COMPACT_ATOMS: atom_id res chain seq x y z
N MET A 1 14.55 46.27 -26.41
CA MET A 1 15.24 44.96 -26.57
C MET A 1 15.51 44.24 -25.25
N ILE A 2 16.12 44.89 -24.26
CA ILE A 2 16.48 44.27 -22.95
C ILE A 2 15.26 43.71 -22.18
N ALA A 3 14.13 44.44 -22.14
CA ALA A 3 12.92 43.99 -21.44
C ALA A 3 12.32 42.70 -22.03
N LEU A 4 12.39 42.51 -23.36
CA LEU A 4 11.92 41.29 -24.02
C LEU A 4 12.79 40.09 -23.66
N MET A 5 14.12 40.28 -23.57
CA MET A 5 15.03 39.21 -23.18
C MET A 5 14.84 38.78 -21.73
N LEU A 6 14.57 39.72 -20.82
CA LEU A 6 14.26 39.41 -19.42
C LEU A 6 12.96 38.61 -19.28
N ALA A 7 11.92 38.98 -20.04
CA ALA A 7 10.64 38.28 -20.04
C ALA A 7 10.77 36.85 -20.57
N VAL A 8 11.53 36.64 -21.65
CA VAL A 8 11.79 35.31 -22.22
C VAL A 8 12.60 34.43 -21.25
N ALA A 9 13.59 35.00 -20.55
CA ALA A 9 14.36 34.28 -19.54
C ALA A 9 13.48 33.87 -18.33
N SER A 10 12.61 34.76 -17.86
CA SER A 10 11.66 34.47 -16.77
C SER A 10 10.62 33.41 -17.17
N ALA A 11 10.10 33.48 -18.38
CA ALA A 11 9.16 32.48 -18.91
C ALA A 11 9.84 31.09 -19.06
N SER A 12 11.11 31.06 -19.49
CA SER A 12 11.87 29.81 -19.61
C SER A 12 12.20 29.20 -18.24
N ALA A 13 12.51 30.04 -17.24
CA ALA A 13 12.77 29.60 -15.88
C ALA A 13 11.50 29.04 -15.21
N THR A 14 10.36 29.71 -15.37
CA THR A 14 9.07 29.25 -14.83
C THR A 14 8.57 27.99 -15.53
N PHE A 15 8.76 27.89 -16.85
CA PHE A 15 8.48 26.66 -17.60
C PHE A 15 9.37 25.50 -17.15
N GLY A 16 10.68 25.71 -17.01
CA GLY A 16 11.62 24.71 -16.51
C GLY A 16 11.28 24.24 -15.09
N PHE A 17 10.87 25.17 -14.22
CA PHE A 17 10.39 24.85 -12.87
C PHE A 17 9.13 23.98 -12.91
N LEU A 18 8.11 24.34 -13.70
CA LEU A 18 6.87 23.57 -13.83
C LEU A 18 7.11 22.16 -14.40
N VAL A 19 7.97 22.05 -15.42
CA VAL A 19 8.35 20.75 -15.99
C VAL A 19 9.09 19.90 -14.95
N SER A 20 9.98 20.50 -14.16
CA SER A 20 10.68 19.82 -13.07
C SER A 20 9.71 19.25 -12.02
N TYR A 21 8.75 20.05 -11.54
CA TYR A 21 7.72 19.57 -10.60
C TYR A 21 6.80 18.50 -11.19
N ALA A 22 6.41 18.63 -12.46
CA ALA A 22 5.61 17.63 -13.14
C ALA A 22 6.38 16.32 -13.35
N TRP A 23 7.70 16.40 -13.55
CA TRP A 23 8.55 15.24 -13.72
C TRP A 23 8.82 14.53 -12.39
N THR A 24 9.17 15.26 -11.33
CA THR A 24 9.32 14.71 -9.98
C THR A 24 8.02 14.11 -9.47
N GLY A 25 6.87 14.77 -9.68
CA GLY A 25 5.56 14.24 -9.30
C GLY A 25 5.18 12.94 -10.04
N ARG A 26 5.67 12.74 -11.27
CA ARG A 26 5.49 11.48 -12.02
C ARG A 26 6.38 10.37 -11.47
N LEU A 27 7.62 10.67 -11.09
CA LEU A 27 8.52 9.69 -10.50
C LEU A 27 8.01 9.17 -9.16
N HIS A 28 7.55 10.06 -8.28
CA HIS A 28 6.99 9.66 -6.98
C HIS A 28 5.75 8.78 -7.15
N ARG A 29 4.89 9.07 -8.13
CA ARG A 29 3.75 8.21 -8.47
C ARG A 29 4.16 6.83 -8.93
N ARG A 30 5.09 6.74 -9.90
CA ARG A 30 5.59 5.44 -10.39
C ARG A 30 6.28 4.63 -9.31
N ALA A 31 7.05 5.28 -8.44
CA ALA A 31 7.69 4.61 -7.31
C ALA A 31 6.65 4.05 -6.32
N ARG A 32 5.60 4.83 -6.03
CA ARG A 32 4.48 4.38 -5.18
C ARG A 32 3.70 3.23 -5.80
N GLU A 33 3.40 3.30 -7.09
CA GLU A 33 2.71 2.23 -7.83
C GLU A 33 3.51 0.92 -7.82
N ARG A 34 4.82 0.98 -8.05
CA ARG A 34 5.69 -0.20 -7.95
C ARG A 34 5.72 -0.78 -6.54
N ALA A 35 5.85 0.07 -5.52
CA ALA A 35 5.82 -0.37 -4.13
C ALA A 35 4.48 -1.04 -3.78
N THR A 36 3.34 -0.50 -4.24
CA THR A 36 2.04 -1.14 -4.04
C THR A 36 1.92 -2.48 -4.75
N GLN A 37 2.44 -2.60 -5.98
CA GLN A 37 2.44 -3.86 -6.73
C GLN A 37 3.33 -4.92 -6.04
N GLU A 38 4.49 -4.51 -5.53
CA GLU A 38 5.40 -5.41 -4.81
C GLU A 38 4.80 -5.90 -3.49
N ILE A 39 4.13 -5.02 -2.74
CA ILE A 39 3.42 -5.42 -1.51
C ILE A 39 2.26 -6.37 -1.86
N ALA A 40 1.48 -6.08 -2.90
CA ALA A 40 0.39 -6.95 -3.33
C ALA A 40 0.89 -8.34 -3.75
N ALA A 41 2.01 -8.42 -4.48
CA ALA A 41 2.64 -9.68 -4.84
C ALA A 41 3.10 -10.46 -3.61
N ARG A 42 3.78 -9.81 -2.66
CA ARG A 42 4.21 -10.45 -1.41
C ARG A 42 3.04 -10.94 -0.57
N VAL A 43 1.95 -10.19 -0.48
CA VAL A 43 0.74 -10.63 0.23
C VAL A 43 0.12 -11.85 -0.44
N HIS A 44 0.13 -11.90 -1.78
CA HIS A 44 -0.33 -13.08 -2.53
C HIS A 44 0.53 -14.32 -2.22
N ASP A 45 1.85 -14.16 -2.22
CA ASP A 45 2.80 -15.26 -1.95
C ASP A 45 2.67 -15.82 -0.52
N VAL A 46 2.33 -14.98 0.47
CA VAL A 46 2.15 -15.39 1.87
C VAL A 46 0.79 -16.06 2.12
N ARG A 47 -0.20 -15.89 1.22
CA ARG A 47 -1.53 -16.50 1.38
C ARG A 47 -1.50 -18.02 1.24
N GLN A 48 -0.68 -18.54 0.32
CA GLN A 48 -0.53 -19.99 0.10
C GLN A 48 0.02 -20.75 1.32
N PRO A 49 1.14 -20.34 1.95
CA PRO A 49 1.66 -21.05 3.13
C PRO A 49 0.71 -20.95 4.32
N ILE A 50 -0.05 -19.85 4.47
CA ILE A 50 -1.07 -19.72 5.50
C ILE A 50 -2.18 -20.76 5.35
N GLN A 51 -2.69 -20.95 4.13
CA GLN A 51 -3.67 -21.99 3.84
C GLN A 51 -3.12 -23.38 4.14
N ALA A 52 -1.84 -23.63 3.84
CA ALA A 52 -1.20 -24.90 4.20
C ALA A 52 -1.15 -25.10 5.73
N ILE A 53 -0.84 -24.06 6.50
CA ILE A 53 -0.84 -24.12 7.97
C ILE A 53 -2.25 -24.44 8.50
N GLU A 54 -3.31 -23.85 7.94
CA GLU A 54 -4.70 -24.19 8.32
C GLU A 54 -5.03 -25.67 8.06
N LEU A 55 -4.60 -26.20 6.91
CA LEU A 55 -4.81 -27.60 6.55
C LEU A 55 -4.07 -28.54 7.52
N TYR A 56 -2.81 -28.23 7.85
CA TYR A 56 -2.04 -29.00 8.82
C TYR A 56 -2.63 -28.91 10.22
N ALA A 57 -3.00 -27.71 10.68
CA ALA A 57 -3.66 -27.52 11.97
C ALA A 57 -4.97 -28.34 12.06
N SER A 58 -5.78 -28.34 10.99
CA SER A 58 -7.01 -29.14 10.90
C SER A 58 -6.74 -30.65 10.88
N ALA A 59 -5.67 -31.09 10.22
CA ALA A 59 -5.27 -32.50 10.21
C ALA A 59 -4.76 -32.96 11.58
N ILE A 60 -4.00 -32.11 12.28
CA ILE A 60 -3.49 -32.37 13.62
C ILE A 60 -4.63 -32.36 14.64
N SER A 61 -5.56 -31.40 14.57
CA SER A 61 -6.73 -31.29 15.46
C SER A 61 -7.52 -32.60 15.55
N ARG A 62 -7.63 -33.32 14.43
CA ARG A 62 -8.35 -34.62 14.34
C ARG A 62 -7.63 -35.79 15.00
N ARG A 63 -6.35 -35.64 15.34
CA ARG A 63 -5.48 -36.72 15.86
C ARG A 63 -5.02 -36.48 17.30
N ILE A 64 -5.44 -35.39 17.93
CA ILE A 64 -5.01 -35.05 19.27
C ILE A 64 -5.94 -35.65 20.32
N GLU A 65 -5.35 -36.37 21.26
CA GLU A 65 -6.09 -36.96 22.39
C GLU A 65 -5.98 -36.13 23.67
N THR A 66 -4.92 -35.34 23.84
CA THR A 66 -4.67 -34.56 25.07
C THR A 66 -5.32 -33.17 25.01
N GLU A 67 -5.86 -32.72 26.13
CA GLU A 67 -6.52 -31.42 26.24
C GLU A 67 -5.56 -30.26 25.95
N ASP A 68 -4.35 -30.30 26.49
CA ASP A 68 -3.32 -29.27 26.27
C ASP A 68 -2.99 -29.09 24.77
N ALA A 69 -2.88 -30.19 24.03
CA ALA A 69 -2.59 -30.10 22.60
C ALA A 69 -3.80 -29.62 21.79
N ARG A 70 -5.04 -29.90 22.23
CA ARG A 70 -6.24 -29.31 21.62
C ARG A 70 -6.26 -27.80 21.83
N GLU A 71 -5.92 -27.35 23.04
CA GLU A 71 -5.83 -25.92 23.34
C GLU A 71 -4.78 -25.22 22.47
N ILE A 72 -3.59 -25.83 22.32
CA ILE A 72 -2.53 -25.30 21.45
C ILE A 72 -3.02 -25.18 19.99
N VAL A 73 -3.71 -26.19 19.46
CA VAL A 73 -4.22 -26.16 18.08
C VAL A 73 -5.37 -25.17 17.92
N ALA A 74 -6.23 -25.00 18.93
CA ALA A 74 -7.26 -23.97 18.93
C ALA A 74 -6.63 -22.56 18.89
N ARG A 75 -5.60 -22.30 19.70
CA ARG A 75 -4.83 -21.03 19.66
C ARG A 75 -4.13 -20.82 18.32
N LEU A 76 -3.60 -21.89 17.72
CA LEU A 76 -3.00 -21.84 16.38
C LEU A 76 -4.04 -21.43 15.33
N HIS A 77 -5.24 -22.02 15.34
CA HIS A 77 -6.32 -21.65 14.43
C HIS A 77 -6.70 -20.17 14.56
N LEU A 78 -6.81 -19.65 15.80
CA LEU A 78 -7.09 -18.23 16.03
C LEU A 78 -5.97 -17.32 15.51
N ALA A 79 -4.70 -17.68 15.76
CA ALA A 79 -3.56 -16.88 15.30
C ALA A 79 -3.48 -16.84 13.76
N VAL A 80 -3.80 -17.95 13.09
CA VAL A 80 -3.81 -18.01 11.63
C VAL A 80 -4.98 -17.22 11.06
N ALA A 81 -6.15 -17.26 11.69
CA ALA A 81 -7.30 -16.44 11.31
C ALA A 81 -7.01 -14.93 11.45
N ASP A 82 -6.37 -14.50 12.55
CA ASP A 82 -5.96 -13.09 12.73
C ASP A 82 -4.95 -12.65 11.67
N LEU A 83 -3.98 -13.52 11.35
CA LEU A 83 -3.01 -13.25 10.29
C LEU A 83 -3.68 -13.11 8.91
N HIS A 84 -4.68 -13.96 8.61
CA HIS A 84 -5.46 -13.86 7.38
C HIS A 84 -6.21 -12.53 7.29
N ALA A 85 -6.83 -12.09 8.39
CA ALA A 85 -7.55 -10.82 8.46
C ALA A 85 -6.60 -9.64 8.20
N ARG A 86 -5.46 -9.57 8.89
CA ARG A 86 -4.46 -8.50 8.72
C ARG A 86 -3.88 -8.44 7.30
N LEU A 87 -3.64 -9.58 6.68
CA LEU A 87 -3.16 -9.63 5.29
C LEU A 87 -4.24 -9.19 4.30
N SER A 88 -5.50 -9.50 4.59
CA SER A 88 -6.63 -9.04 3.77
C SER A 88 -6.81 -7.53 3.87
N ASP A 89 -6.72 -6.97 5.08
CA ASP A 89 -6.72 -5.52 5.32
C ASP A 89 -5.54 -4.83 4.63
N LEU A 90 -4.35 -5.43 4.67
CA LEU A 90 -3.16 -4.91 3.98
C LEU A 90 -3.36 -4.93 2.45
N ALA A 91 -3.86 -6.02 1.89
CA ALA A 91 -4.17 -6.11 0.45
C ALA A 91 -5.22 -5.05 0.04
N GLN A 92 -6.24 -4.84 0.88
CA GLN A 92 -7.29 -3.88 0.60
C GLN A 92 -6.76 -2.45 0.71
N GLY A 93 -5.99 -2.11 1.75
CA GLY A 93 -5.35 -0.81 1.92
C GLY A 93 -4.34 -0.45 0.83
N VAL A 94 -3.75 -1.45 0.17
CA VAL A 94 -2.90 -1.28 -1.02
C VAL A 94 -3.73 -0.99 -2.28
N SER A 95 -4.96 -1.51 -2.36
CA SER A 95 -5.85 -1.34 -3.52
C SER A 95 -6.66 -0.04 -3.53
N THR A 96 -6.86 0.59 -2.36
CA THR A 96 -7.58 1.87 -2.26
C THR A 96 -6.62 3.06 -2.40
N PRO A 97 -6.71 3.89 -3.45
CA PRO A 97 -5.92 5.12 -3.51
C PRO A 97 -6.31 6.03 -2.33
N PRO A 98 -5.36 6.78 -1.72
CA PRO A 98 -5.71 7.71 -0.66
C PRO A 98 -6.77 8.68 -1.21
N ALA A 99 -7.90 8.79 -0.51
CA ALA A 99 -8.94 9.75 -0.83
C ALA A 99 -8.26 11.11 -1.03
N ARG A 100 -8.51 11.75 -2.18
CA ARG A 100 -8.02 13.10 -2.44
C ARG A 100 -8.61 14.03 -1.39
N GLU A 101 -7.89 14.27 -0.30
CA GLU A 101 -8.08 15.46 0.54
C GLU A 101 -7.56 16.67 -0.26
N GLY A 102 -8.37 17.06 -1.24
CA GLY A 102 -8.12 18.17 -2.14
C GLY A 102 -8.86 19.41 -1.68
N GLY A 103 -8.14 20.30 -1.01
CA GLY A 103 -8.18 21.75 -1.25
C GLY A 103 -9.53 22.45 -1.11
N ARG A 104 -9.91 22.78 0.13
CA ARG A 104 -10.75 23.96 0.35
C ARG A 104 -9.86 25.19 0.16
N ALA A 105 -9.84 25.70 -1.06
CA ALA A 105 -9.27 27.01 -1.36
C ALA A 105 -9.91 28.05 -0.42
N VAL A 106 -9.10 28.59 0.49
CA VAL A 106 -9.42 29.82 1.20
C VAL A 106 -9.48 30.90 0.12
N LYS A 107 -10.70 31.25 -0.31
CA LYS A 107 -10.95 32.50 -1.03
C LYS A 107 -10.55 33.62 -0.08
N ALA A 108 -9.38 34.20 -0.29
CA ALA A 108 -9.10 35.55 0.18
C ALA A 108 -10.03 36.48 -0.63
N SER A 109 -11.19 36.80 -0.06
CA SER A 109 -11.95 37.98 -0.50
C SER A 109 -11.16 39.21 -0.08
N THR A 110 -10.71 39.95 -1.10
CA THR A 110 -10.44 41.38 -0.98
C THR A 110 -11.77 42.12 -1.03
#